data_AF-A0A9E3W6Q4-F1
#
_entry.id   AF-A0A9E3W6Q4-F1
#
_cell.length_a   1.000
_cell.length_b   1.000
_cell.length_c   1.000
_cell.angle_alpha   90.00
_cell.angle_beta   90.00
_cell.angle_gamma   90.00
#
_symmetry.space_group_name_H-M   'P 1'
#
loop_
_entity.id
_entity.type
_entity.pdbx_description
1 polymer ?
#
loop_
_entity_poly.entity_id
_entity_poly.type
_entity_poly.pdbx_seq_one_letter_code
_entity_poly.pdbx_strand_id
1 'polypeptide(L)'
;MNRAEALRQLGVQADTLSQAEIDQLDREGYLPLPGILTPQQVAQMGARLDELVRIEGENAGKEVHQEAGTDRLSDLVNKDPLFDICFTHPRVLAAISHVLNQEFKLSSLNFRAALPGQGLQALHCDWKGAVEPGDYY
;
A
#
# COMPACT_ATOMS: atom_id res chain seq x y z
N MET A 1 6.67 19.09 -14.98
CA MET A 1 6.84 17.63 -15.19
C MET A 1 5.45 17.03 -15.29
N ASN A 2 5.18 16.16 -16.28
CA ASN A 2 3.90 15.45 -16.36
C ASN A 2 3.99 14.10 -15.63
N ARG A 3 2.85 13.43 -15.38
CA ARG A 3 2.80 12.19 -14.58
C ARG A 3 3.52 11.02 -15.25
N ALA A 4 3.45 10.90 -16.58
CA ALA A 4 4.26 9.95 -17.35
C ALA A 4 5.76 10.09 -17.07
N GLU A 5 6.27 11.32 -17.06
CA GLU A 5 7.69 11.59 -16.80
C GLU A 5 8.07 11.27 -15.36
N ALA A 6 7.20 11.58 -14.38
CA ALA A 6 7.43 11.21 -12.99
C ALA A 6 7.51 9.68 -12.79
N LEU A 7 6.62 8.91 -13.42
CA LEU A 7 6.64 7.45 -13.36
C LEU A 7 7.93 6.87 -13.95
N ARG A 8 8.38 7.39 -15.11
CA ARG A 8 9.67 6.99 -15.70
C ARG A 8 10.85 7.28 -14.79
N GLN A 9 10.87 8.44 -14.14
CA GLN A 9 11.93 8.81 -13.18
C GLN A 9 11.93 7.92 -11.94
N LEU A 10 10.77 7.40 -11.55
CA LEU A 10 10.61 6.39 -10.49
C LEU A 10 10.87 4.96 -10.99
N GLY A 11 11.38 4.78 -12.21
CA GLY A 11 11.79 3.48 -12.74
C GLY A 11 10.67 2.67 -13.39
N VAL A 12 9.48 3.24 -13.59
CA VAL A 12 8.39 2.57 -14.30
C VAL A 12 8.69 2.57 -15.81
N GLN A 13 8.85 1.37 -16.35
CA GLN A 13 9.01 1.06 -17.77
C GLN A 13 7.85 0.20 -18.29
N ALA A 14 7.72 0.09 -19.61
CA ALA A 14 6.67 -0.70 -20.26
C ALA A 14 6.72 -2.20 -19.91
N ASP A 15 7.88 -2.72 -19.52
CA ASP A 15 8.14 -4.11 -19.16
C ASP A 15 8.29 -4.33 -17.64
N THR A 16 7.95 -3.32 -16.81
CA THR A 16 8.03 -3.42 -15.35
C THR A 16 7.18 -4.56 -14.80
N LEU A 17 6.01 -4.77 -15.40
CA LEU A 17 5.15 -5.93 -15.19
C LEU A 17 5.15 -6.77 -16.46
N SER A 18 5.15 -8.10 -16.29
CA SER A 18 4.95 -9.00 -17.42
C SER A 18 3.50 -8.98 -17.89
N GLN A 19 3.25 -9.39 -19.14
CA GLN A 19 1.88 -9.53 -19.63
C GLN A 19 1.04 -10.48 -18.77
N ALA A 20 1.63 -11.56 -18.27
CA ALA A 20 0.93 -12.51 -17.40
C ALA A 20 0.51 -11.88 -16.06
N GLU A 21 1.30 -10.96 -15.52
CA GLU A 21 0.98 -10.22 -14.29
C GLU A 21 -0.13 -9.21 -14.53
N ILE A 22 -0.13 -8.55 -15.69
CA ILE A 22 -1.21 -7.66 -16.14
C ILE A 22 -2.51 -8.46 -16.30
N ASP A 23 -2.47 -9.57 -17.04
CA ASP A 23 -3.64 -10.44 -17.27
C ASP A 23 -4.20 -11.03 -15.97
N GLN A 24 -3.33 -11.31 -14.99
CA GLN A 24 -3.74 -11.76 -13.66
C GLN A 24 -4.45 -10.63 -12.91
N LEU A 25 -3.87 -9.42 -12.88
CA LEU A 25 -4.45 -8.28 -12.19
C LEU A 25 -5.85 -7.95 -12.75
N ASP A 26 -6.00 -7.96 -14.07
CA ASP A 26 -7.28 -7.70 -14.74
C ASP A 26 -8.34 -8.77 -14.44
N ARG A 27 -7.92 -10.04 -14.35
CA ARG A 27 -8.84 -11.18 -14.12
C ARG A 27 -9.21 -11.35 -12.64
N GLU A 28 -8.24 -11.21 -11.74
CA GLU A 28 -8.38 -11.56 -10.32
C GLU A 28 -8.62 -10.34 -9.43
N GLY A 29 -8.33 -9.13 -9.91
CA GLY A 29 -8.45 -7.89 -9.14
C GLY A 29 -7.32 -7.67 -8.11
N TYR A 30 -6.31 -8.55 -8.09
CA TYR A 30 -5.12 -8.42 -7.26
C TYR A 30 -3.90 -9.06 -7.93
N LEU A 31 -2.69 -8.66 -7.51
CA LEU A 31 -1.43 -9.19 -8.00
C LEU A 31 -0.40 -9.34 -6.87
N PRO A 32 -0.04 -10.57 -6.46
CA PRO A 32 1.04 -10.79 -5.49
C PRO A 32 2.41 -10.49 -6.10
N LEU A 33 3.24 -9.73 -5.38
CA LEU A 33 4.61 -9.38 -5.79
C LEU A 33 5.63 -9.96 -4.80
N PRO A 34 5.99 -11.25 -4.92
CA PRO A 34 6.87 -11.92 -3.97
C PRO A 34 8.28 -11.31 -4.00
N GLY A 35 8.86 -11.09 -2.82
CA GLY A 35 10.21 -10.55 -2.70
C GLY A 35 10.35 -9.09 -3.16
N ILE A 36 9.24 -8.33 -3.24
CA ILE A 36 9.26 -6.93 -3.64
C ILE A 36 10.11 -6.04 -2.71
N LEU A 37 10.21 -6.43 -1.45
CA LEU A 37 11.15 -5.88 -0.49
C LEU A 37 12.19 -6.94 -0.13
N THR A 38 13.43 -6.50 0.01
CA THR A 38 14.52 -7.36 0.49
C THR A 38 14.31 -7.74 1.97
N PRO A 39 14.86 -8.87 2.44
CA PRO A 39 14.78 -9.25 3.85
C PRO A 39 15.28 -8.16 4.81
N GLN A 40 16.30 -7.41 4.39
CA GLN A 40 16.83 -6.29 5.17
C GLN A 40 15.83 -5.14 5.28
N GLN A 41 15.18 -4.74 4.18
CA GLN A 41 14.15 -3.71 4.20
C GLN A 41 12.97 -4.12 5.07
N VAL A 42 12.53 -5.38 4.98
CA VAL A 42 11.46 -5.91 5.83
C VAL A 42 11.84 -5.85 7.31
N ALA A 43 13.06 -6.27 7.67
CA ALA A 43 13.53 -6.22 9.05
C ALA A 43 13.64 -4.78 9.58
N GLN A 44 14.12 -3.84 8.76
CA GLN A 44 14.21 -2.42 9.11
C GLN A 44 12.83 -1.80 9.32
N MET A 45 11.88 -2.06 8.42
CA MET A 45 10.50 -1.58 8.55
C MET A 45 9.84 -2.16 9.79
N GLY A 46 9.99 -3.47 10.04
CA GLY A 46 9.45 -4.11 11.24
C GLY A 46 9.96 -3.45 12.52
N ALA A 47 11.28 -3.28 12.65
CA ALA A 47 11.87 -2.62 13.81
C ALA A 47 11.37 -1.18 13.99
N ARG A 48 11.21 -0.43 12.89
CA ARG A 48 10.71 0.95 12.94
C ARG A 48 9.24 1.03 13.32
N LEU A 49 8.41 0.12 12.82
CA LEU A 49 7.00 0.01 13.19
C LEU A 49 6.84 -0.32 14.68
N ASP A 50 7.62 -1.29 15.20
CA ASP A 50 7.62 -1.63 16.63
C ASP A 50 8.06 -0.47 17.53
N GLU A 51 8.99 0.35 17.05
CA GLU A 51 9.39 1.58 17.74
C GLU A 51 8.27 2.62 17.74
N LEU A 52 7.65 2.89 16.59
CA LEU A 52 6.56 3.85 16.45
C LEU A 52 5.33 3.46 17.28
N VAL A 53 4.96 2.18 17.31
CA VAL A 53 3.88 1.66 18.17
C VAL A 53 4.18 1.96 19.65
N ARG A 54 5.43 1.77 20.09
CA ARG A 54 5.82 2.08 21.48
C ARG A 54 5.84 3.59 21.77
N ILE A 55 6.29 4.41 20.81
CA ILE A 55 6.35 5.86 20.95
C ILE A 55 4.94 6.45 21.05
N GLU A 56 4.03 6.02 20.18
CA GLU A 56 2.67 6.56 20.12
C GLU A 56 1.77 5.95 21.20
N GLY A 57 2.03 4.71 21.61
CA GLY A 57 1.30 4.02 22.68
C GLY A 57 -0.21 4.05 22.46
N GLU A 58 -0.95 4.53 23.46
CA GLU A 58 -2.42 4.64 23.37
C GLU A 58 -2.92 5.62 22.30
N ASN A 59 -2.05 6.49 21.78
CA ASN A 59 -2.38 7.42 20.70
C ASN A 59 -2.21 6.82 19.31
N ALA A 60 -1.59 5.64 19.19
CA ALA A 60 -1.29 5.02 17.92
C ALA A 60 -2.58 4.79 17.10
N GLY A 61 -2.62 5.36 15.89
CA GLY A 61 -3.74 5.21 14.94
C GLY A 61 -4.93 6.16 15.15
N LYS A 62 -4.89 7.09 16.11
CA LYS A 62 -6.02 8.00 16.43
C LYS A 62 -6.42 8.93 15.28
N GLU A 63 -5.52 9.22 14.37
CA GLU A 63 -5.74 10.15 13.26
C GLU A 63 -6.74 9.62 12.23
N VAL A 64 -6.87 8.30 12.13
CA VAL A 64 -7.76 7.63 11.18
C VAL A 64 -8.71 6.70 11.91
N HIS A 65 -8.18 5.62 12.51
CA HIS A 65 -8.99 4.62 13.18
C HIS A 65 -8.13 3.68 14.03
N GLN A 66 -8.60 3.45 15.26
CA GLN A 66 -8.10 2.42 16.18
C GLN A 66 -9.03 1.21 16.17
N GLU A 67 -8.45 0.01 16.16
CA GLU A 67 -9.17 -1.26 16.09
C GLU A 67 -8.68 -2.18 17.21
N ALA A 68 -9.59 -2.66 18.06
CA ALA A 68 -9.26 -3.54 19.16
C ALA A 68 -8.63 -4.85 18.66
N GLY A 69 -7.57 -5.30 19.34
CA GLY A 69 -6.84 -6.51 18.96
C GLY A 69 -5.89 -6.33 17.78
N THR A 70 -5.54 -5.09 17.45
CA THR A 70 -4.56 -4.76 16.42
C THR A 70 -3.62 -3.64 16.87
N ASP A 71 -2.39 -3.67 16.37
CA ASP A 71 -1.51 -2.50 16.36
C ASP A 71 -1.84 -1.65 15.13
N ARG A 72 -1.96 -0.33 15.36
CA ARG A 72 -2.36 0.64 14.34
C ARG A 72 -1.41 1.83 14.37
N LEU A 73 -0.91 2.23 13.21
CA LEU A 73 -0.27 3.53 13.01
C LEU A 73 -0.92 4.19 11.80
N SER A 74 -1.18 5.48 11.90
CA SER A 74 -1.61 6.27 10.74
C SER A 74 -0.46 7.13 10.23
N ASP A 75 -0.64 7.73 9.07
CA ASP A 75 0.22 8.83 8.58
C ASP A 75 1.71 8.46 8.45
N LEU A 76 2.00 7.22 8.04
CA LEU A 76 3.38 6.71 7.96
C LEU A 76 4.26 7.54 7.02
N VAL A 77 3.67 8.16 5.99
CA VAL A 77 4.37 9.03 5.03
C VAL A 77 5.07 10.19 5.74
N ASN A 78 4.49 10.74 6.80
CA ASN A 78 5.08 11.84 7.56
C ASN A 78 5.95 11.37 8.74
N LYS A 79 6.03 10.06 8.99
CA LYS A 79 6.74 9.50 10.15
C LYS A 79 8.17 9.08 9.82
N ASP A 80 8.39 8.50 8.64
CA ASP A 80 9.72 8.07 8.22
C ASP A 80 9.80 7.84 6.70
N PRO A 81 10.77 8.43 5.98
CA PRO A 81 11.03 8.14 4.57
C PRO A 81 11.34 6.67 4.28
N LEU A 82 11.67 5.87 5.30
CA LEU A 82 11.79 4.41 5.19
C LEU A 82 10.54 3.78 4.54
N PHE A 83 9.35 4.36 4.75
CA PHE A 83 8.10 3.85 4.21
C PHE A 83 7.80 4.32 2.77
N ASP A 84 8.60 5.22 2.20
CA ASP A 84 8.35 5.78 0.86
C ASP A 84 8.30 4.71 -0.22
N ILE A 85 9.10 3.65 -0.08
CA ILE A 85 9.12 2.54 -1.03
C ILE A 85 7.75 1.85 -1.16
N CYS A 86 6.90 1.90 -0.13
CA CYS A 86 5.56 1.30 -0.17
C CYS A 86 4.65 1.94 -1.23
N PHE A 87 4.89 3.20 -1.61
CA PHE A 87 4.13 3.90 -2.66
C PHE A 87 4.99 4.38 -3.83
N THR A 88 6.32 4.19 -3.78
CA THR A 88 7.24 4.58 -4.86
C THR A 88 7.85 3.39 -5.60
N HIS A 89 7.63 2.15 -5.15
CA HIS A 89 8.20 0.98 -5.80
C HIS A 89 7.71 0.88 -7.27
N PRO A 90 8.61 0.76 -8.27
CA PRO A 90 8.25 0.80 -9.69
C PRO A 90 7.15 -0.20 -10.06
N ARG A 91 7.23 -1.44 -9.55
CA ARG A 91 6.21 -2.47 -9.80
C ARG A 91 4.84 -2.14 -9.18
N VAL A 92 4.80 -1.48 -8.02
CA VAL A 92 3.55 -1.03 -7.40
C VAL A 92 2.95 0.10 -8.23
N LEU A 93 3.76 1.08 -8.61
CA LEU A 93 3.34 2.19 -9.47
C LEU A 93 2.88 1.72 -10.85
N ALA A 94 3.54 0.71 -11.43
CA ALA A 94 3.13 0.12 -12.70
C ALA A 94 1.75 -0.54 -12.60
N ALA A 95 1.48 -1.30 -11.53
CA ALA A 95 0.18 -1.91 -11.28
C ALA A 95 -0.92 -0.86 -11.06
N ILE A 96 -0.66 0.15 -10.23
CA ILE A 96 -1.60 1.26 -10.00
C ILE A 96 -1.86 2.03 -11.29
N SER A 97 -0.82 2.34 -12.06
CA SER A 97 -0.95 3.07 -13.33
C SER A 97 -1.69 2.27 -14.40
N HIS A 98 -1.65 0.94 -14.35
CA HIS A 98 -2.44 0.08 -15.23
C HIS A 98 -3.93 0.19 -14.90
N VAL A 99 -4.29 0.13 -13.61
CA VAL A 99 -5.69 0.16 -13.16
C VAL A 99 -6.31 1.55 -13.22
N LEU A 100 -5.59 2.58 -12.76
CA LEU A 100 -6.11 3.95 -12.59
C LEU A 100 -5.65 4.91 -13.70
N ASN A 101 -4.99 4.39 -14.74
CA ASN A 101 -4.24 5.19 -15.71
C ASN A 101 -3.18 6.07 -15.01
N GLN A 102 -2.66 7.09 -15.69
CA GLN A 102 -1.64 7.98 -15.13
C GLN A 102 -2.21 9.03 -14.17
N GLU A 103 -3.47 8.90 -13.72
CA GLU A 103 -4.18 9.94 -12.99
C GLU A 103 -4.53 9.53 -11.55
N PHE A 104 -3.49 9.33 -10.71
CA PHE A 104 -3.67 8.98 -9.31
C PHE A 104 -2.78 9.81 -8.36
N LYS A 105 -3.06 9.68 -7.07
CA LYS A 105 -2.26 10.24 -5.97
C LYS A 105 -2.34 9.30 -4.78
N LEU A 106 -1.35 9.38 -3.88
CA LEU A 106 -1.44 8.71 -2.60
C LEU A 106 -2.60 9.31 -1.78
N SER A 107 -3.47 8.45 -1.26
CA SER A 107 -4.55 8.85 -0.35
C SER A 107 -4.07 8.85 1.10
N SER A 108 -3.57 7.71 1.58
CA SER A 108 -2.96 7.56 2.90
C SER A 108 -2.04 6.34 2.93
N LEU A 109 -1.15 6.28 3.92
CA LEU A 109 -0.31 5.11 4.21
C LEU A 109 -0.37 4.83 5.72
N ASN A 110 -0.89 3.67 6.07
CA ASN A 110 -1.17 3.29 7.46
C ASN A 110 -0.66 1.87 7.73
N PHE A 111 -0.36 1.58 9.00
CA PHE A 111 0.00 0.25 9.48
C PHE A 111 -1.18 -0.43 10.17
N ARG A 112 -1.32 -1.74 9.95
CA ARG A 112 -2.23 -2.61 10.69
C ARG A 112 -1.52 -3.95 10.92
N ALA A 113 -1.41 -4.38 12.16
CA ALA A 113 -1.00 -5.75 12.49
C ALA A 113 -1.99 -6.37 13.49
N ALA A 114 -2.55 -7.51 13.16
CA ALA A 114 -3.42 -8.25 14.08
C ALA A 114 -2.59 -8.91 15.18
N LEU A 115 -3.06 -8.82 16.43
CA LEU A 115 -2.46 -9.55 17.54
C LEU A 115 -2.75 -11.06 17.41
N PRO A 116 -1.92 -11.95 17.98
CA PRO A 116 -2.16 -13.39 17.95
C PRO A 116 -3.58 -13.76 18.43
N GLY A 117 -4.34 -14.42 17.55
CA GLY A 117 -5.71 -14.85 17.84
C GLY A 117 -6.78 -13.75 17.78
N GLN A 118 -6.44 -12.55 17.33
CA GLN A 118 -7.34 -11.38 17.27
C GLN A 118 -7.35 -10.75 15.86
N GLY A 119 -8.07 -9.63 15.69
CA GLY A 119 -8.01 -8.81 14.47
C GLY A 119 -8.62 -9.46 13.22
N LEU A 120 -9.47 -10.48 13.37
CA LEU A 120 -10.23 -11.05 12.25
C LEU A 120 -11.28 -10.03 11.77
N GLN A 121 -11.24 -9.68 10.48
CA GLN A 121 -12.22 -8.81 9.86
C GLN A 121 -13.28 -9.63 9.11
N ALA A 122 -14.51 -9.13 9.09
CA ALA A 122 -15.56 -9.66 8.20
C ALA A 122 -15.20 -9.36 6.73
N LEU A 123 -15.83 -10.08 5.78
CA LEU A 123 -15.72 -9.75 4.36
C LEU A 123 -16.29 -8.34 4.11
N HIS A 124 -15.51 -7.50 3.43
CA HIS A 124 -15.86 -6.12 3.12
C HIS A 124 -15.17 -5.66 1.84
N CYS A 125 -15.64 -4.54 1.29
CA CYS A 125 -14.93 -3.77 0.28
C CYS A 125 -14.29 -2.55 0.97
N ASP A 126 -13.10 -2.17 0.55
CA ASP A 126 -12.43 -0.95 1.06
C ASP A 126 -13.14 0.34 0.61
N TRP A 127 -13.88 0.26 -0.49
CA TRP A 127 -14.77 1.31 -0.97
C TRP A 127 -16.24 1.02 -0.65
N LYS A 128 -17.10 2.04 -0.73
CA LYS A 128 -18.52 2.03 -0.31
C LYS A 128 -19.41 0.97 -1.00
N GLY A 129 -18.86 0.18 -1.91
CA GLY A 129 -19.51 -0.92 -2.62
C GLY A 129 -18.88 -1.14 -3.99
N ALA A 130 -19.38 -2.13 -4.72
CA ALA A 130 -19.10 -2.25 -6.14
C ALA A 130 -19.67 -1.04 -6.89
N VAL A 131 -18.90 -0.54 -7.87
CA VAL A 131 -19.34 0.47 -8.82
C VAL A 131 -19.51 -0.19 -10.19
N GLU A 132 -20.39 0.34 -11.03
CA GLU A 132 -20.56 -0.15 -12.40
C GLU A 132 -19.26 0.04 -13.19
N PRO A 133 -18.92 -0.87 -14.13
CA PRO A 133 -17.73 -0.70 -14.97
C PRO A 133 -17.72 0.65 -15.69
N GLY A 134 -16.70 1.48 -15.44
CA GLY A 134 -16.57 2.84 -15.98
C GLY A 134 -17.07 3.96 -15.07
N ASP A 135 -17.63 3.62 -13.91
CA ASP A 135 -18.07 4.52 -12.84
C ASP A 135 -17.01 4.60 -11.72
N TYR A 136 -15.76 4.87 -12.11
CA TYR A 136 -14.62 4.98 -11.20
C TYR A 136 -14.37 6.46 -10.85
N TYR A 137 -15.33 7.10 -10.19
CA TYR A 137 -15.26 8.54 -9.83
C TYR A 137 -14.87 8.77 -8.37
#